data_AF-A0A7W4BRT6-F1
#
_entry.id   AF-A0A7W4BRT6-F1
#
_cell.length_a   1.000
_cell.length_b   1.000
_cell.length_c   1.000
_cell.angle_alpha   90.00
_cell.angle_beta   90.00
_cell.angle_gamma   90.00
#
_symmetry.space_group_name_H-M   'P 1'
#
loop_
_entity.id
_entity.type
_entity.pdbx_description
1 polymer ?
#
loop_
_entity_poly.entity_id
_entity_poly.type
_entity_poly.pdbx_seq_one_letter_code
_entity_poly.pdbx_strand_id
1 'polypeptide(L)' 'MNLPSKNDFPEGSRFYIKEFDVPLVQIPDGSLSKWFNWFGGKPKEYAPEGLKPGNNWEAESFSEWQKIVKESL' A
#
# COMPACT_ATOMS: atom_id res chain seq x y z
N MET A 1 2.44 -12.71 -13.21
CA MET A 1 1.60 -12.23 -12.10
C MET A 1 0.76 -11.06 -12.60
N ASN A 2 -0.49 -10.93 -12.16
CA ASN A 2 -1.32 -9.78 -12.50
C ASN A 2 -1.09 -8.69 -11.46
N LEU A 3 -0.80 -7.47 -11.92
CA LEU A 3 -0.73 -6.30 -11.03
C LEU A 3 -2.14 -5.95 -10.54
N PRO A 4 -2.28 -5.46 -9.30
CA PRO A 4 -3.58 -5.04 -8.79
C PRO A 4 -4.11 -3.85 -9.59
N SER A 5 -5.41 -3.81 -9.82
CA SER A 5 -6.16 -2.66 -10.34
C SER A 5 -6.63 -1.77 -9.19
N LYS A 6 -6.82 -0.47 -9.44
CA LYS A 6 -7.40 0.43 -8.44
C LYS A 6 -8.79 -0.04 -7.98
N ASN A 7 -9.54 -0.69 -8.86
CA ASN A 7 -10.89 -1.21 -8.58
C ASN A 7 -10.90 -2.49 -7.72
N ASP A 8 -9.72 -3.08 -7.46
CA ASP A 8 -9.60 -4.22 -6.53
C ASP A 8 -9.64 -3.76 -5.07
N PHE A 9 -9.58 -2.44 -4.82
CA PHE A 9 -9.58 -1.85 -3.50
C PHE A 9 -10.91 -1.13 -3.22
N PRO A 10 -11.44 -1.23 -1.98
CA PRO A 10 -12.60 -0.47 -1.57
C PRO A 10 -12.41 1.05 -1.74
N GLU A 11 -13.51 1.76 -1.97
CA GLU A 11 -13.50 3.22 -1.93
C GLU A 11 -12.98 3.74 -0.59
N GLY A 12 -12.18 4.80 -0.62
CA GLY A 12 -11.49 5.34 0.56
C GLY A 12 -10.16 4.64 0.89
N SER A 13 -9.75 3.62 0.13
CA SER A 13 -8.40 3.05 0.28
C SER A 13 -7.32 4.07 -0.08
N ARG A 14 -6.26 4.10 0.74
CA ARG A 14 -5.12 5.00 0.57
C ARG A 14 -3.84 4.22 0.33
N PHE A 15 -2.98 4.76 -0.52
CA PHE A 15 -1.79 4.08 -1.02
C PHE A 15 -0.56 4.78 -0.47
N TYR A 16 0.32 4.04 0.19
CA TYR A 16 1.48 4.58 0.88
C TYR A 16 2.76 3.92 0.37
N ILE A 17 3.86 4.65 0.45
CA ILE A 17 5.21 4.16 0.21
C ILE A 17 5.95 4.30 1.53
N LYS A 18 6.47 3.18 2.06
CA LYS A 18 7.34 3.18 3.24
C LYS A 18 8.79 3.07 2.79
N GLU A 19 9.63 3.85 3.47
CA GLU A 19 11.06 4.06 3.23
C GLU A 19 11.34 4.56 1.83
N PHE A 20 11.32 3.70 0.82
CA PHE A 20 11.47 4.08 -0.59
C PHE A 20 10.79 3.07 -1.55
N ASP A 21 10.59 1.83 -1.11
CA ASP A 21 10.28 0.70 -1.99
C ASP A 21 9.23 -0.26 -1.42
N VAL A 22 8.65 0.02 -0.25
CA VAL A 22 7.62 -0.84 0.35
C VAL A 22 6.23 -0.29 0.05
N PRO A 23 5.47 -0.90 -0.89
CA PRO A 23 4.14 -0.45 -1.24
C PRO A 23 3.15 -0.92 -0.18
N LEU A 24 2.58 0.02 0.57
CA LEU A 24 1.56 -0.23 1.59
C LEU A 24 0.19 0.26 1.12
N VAL A 25 -0.86 -0.42 1.55
CA VAL A 25 -2.25 0.01 1.34
C VAL A 25 -2.95 0.06 2.68
N GLN A 26 -3.64 1.17 2.94
CA GLN A 26 -4.55 1.34 4.06
C GLN A 26 -5.98 1.18 3.53
N ILE A 27 -6.68 0.13 3.95
CA ILE A 27 -8.08 -0.15 3.59
C ILE A 27 -8.97 0.28 4.76
N PRO A 28 -10.06 1.03 4.50
CA PRO A 28 -11.03 1.36 5.54
C PRO A 28 -11.73 0.10 6.08
N ASP A 29 -11.88 0.03 7.40
CA ASP A 29 -12.59 -1.05 8.11
C ASP A 29 -13.45 -0.45 9.23
N GLY A 30 -14.58 0.15 8.85
CA GLY A 30 -15.44 0.88 9.77
C GLY A 30 -14.77 2.13 10.35
N SER A 31 -14.60 2.19 11.67
CA SER A 31 -13.86 3.26 12.36
C SER A 31 -12.35 3.02 12.43
N LEU A 32 -11.89 1.88 11.92
CA LEU A 32 -10.49 1.46 11.91
C LEU A 32 -9.95 1.37 10.47
N SER A 33 -8.69 0.97 10.34
CA SER A 33 -8.10 0.64 9.04
C SER A 33 -7.25 -0.61 9.15
N LYS A 34 -7.24 -1.39 8.07
CA LYS A 34 -6.30 -2.50 7.88
C LYS A 34 -5.19 -2.08 6.94
N TRP A 35 -3.98 -2.53 7.25
CA TRP A 35 -2.80 -2.22 6.46
C TRP A 35 -2.28 -3.49 5.80
N PHE A 36 -1.88 -3.36 4.54
CA PHE A 36 -1.33 -4.46 3.76
C PHE A 36 -0.05 -4.03 3.06
N ASN A 37 0.98 -4.87 3.16
CA ASN A 37 2.20 -4.77 2.37
C ASN A 37 2.01 -5.57 1.07
N TRP A 38 2.31 -4.92 -0.06
CA TRP A 38 2.22 -5.50 -1.40
C TRP A 38 3.58 -5.79 -2.05
N PHE A 39 4.68 -5.66 -1.31
CA PHE A 39 6.01 -6.05 -1.78
C PHE A 39 6.02 -7.54 -2.19
N GLY A 40 6.49 -7.82 -3.40
CA GLY A 40 6.42 -9.15 -4.01
C GLY A 40 5.06 -9.46 -4.67
N GLY A 41 4.22 -8.45 -4.90
CA GLY A 41 3.00 -8.56 -5.70
C GLY A 41 1.82 -9.27 -5.03
N LYS A 42 1.93 -9.61 -3.74
CA LYS A 42 0.86 -10.26 -2.98
C LYS A 42 0.62 -9.54 -1.65
N PRO A 43 -0.65 -9.33 -1.27
CA PRO A 43 -0.95 -8.67 -0.01
C PRO A 43 -0.53 -9.55 1.17
N LYS A 44 0.14 -8.92 2.14
CA LYS A 44 0.41 -9.48 3.47
C LYS A 44 -0.05 -8.46 4.50
N GLU A 45 -0.72 -8.93 5.56
CA GLU A 45 -1.09 -8.04 6.66
C GLU A 45 0.15 -7.31 7.19
N TYR A 46 -0.04 -6.03 7.47
CA TYR A 46 1.00 -5.15 7.96
C TYR A 46 0.55 -4.48 9.25
N ALA A 47 1.41 -4.53 10.25
CA ALA A 47 1.18 -3.87 11.54
C ALA A 47 1.75 -2.44 11.46
N PRO A 48 0.91 -1.38 11.54
CA PRO A 48 1.33 0.00 11.27
C PRO A 48 2.18 0.64 12.38
N GLU A 49 2.48 -0.06 13.47
CA GLU A 49 3.29 0.43 14.61
C GLU A 49 4.72 0.80 14.18
N GLY A 50 5.19 0.27 13.04
CA GLY A 50 6.47 0.62 12.41
C GLY A 50 6.45 1.91 11.58
N LEU A 51 5.28 2.52 11.34
CA LEU A 51 5.14 3.78 10.63
C LEU A 51 5.50 4.94 11.55
N LYS A 52 6.55 5.67 11.19
CA LYS A 52 7.08 6.80 11.92
C LYS A 52 6.98 8.05 11.05
N PRO A 53 6.89 9.25 11.64
CA PRO A 53 7.02 10.48 10.88
C PRO A 53 8.28 10.45 10.01
N GLY A 54 8.12 10.70 8.71
CA GLY A 54 9.22 10.77 7.75
C GLY A 54 9.73 9.44 7.19
N ASN A 55 9.20 8.28 7.61
CA ASN A 55 9.57 6.99 6.99
C ASN A 55 8.51 6.43 6.04
N ASN A 56 7.42 7.16 5.82
CA ASN A 56 6.38 6.80 4.86
C ASN A 56 5.64 8.06 4.41
N TRP A 57 5.03 7.98 3.24
CA TRP A 57 4.18 9.02 2.67
C TRP A 57 3.08 8.40 1.81
N GLU A 58 1.99 9.12 1.65
CA GLU A 58 0.95 8.74 0.69
C GLU A 58 1.54 8.91 -0.72
N ALA A 59 1.37 7.90 -1.57
CA ALA A 59 1.77 7.97 -2.96
C ALA A 59 0.99 9.08 -3.66
N GLU A 60 1.66 9.82 -4.55
CA GLU A 60 1.06 10.88 -5.36
C GLU A 60 -0.05 10.34 -6.27
N SER A 61 0.03 9.04 -6.63
CA SER A 61 -0.99 8.36 -7.41
C SER A 61 -0.99 6.85 -7.20
N PHE A 62 -2.11 6.20 -7.56
CA PHE A 62 -2.18 4.75 -7.65
C PHE A 62 -1.12 4.17 -8.61
N SER A 63 -0.86 4.86 -9.73
CA SER A 63 0.11 4.42 -10.74
C SER A 63 1.54 4.42 -10.21
N GLU A 64 1.91 5.40 -9.38
CA GLU A 64 3.21 5.41 -8.69
C GLU A 64 3.33 4.20 -7.75
N TRP A 65 2.33 3.99 -6.91
CA TRP A 65 2.31 2.85 -6.00
C TRP A 65 2.36 1.50 -6.73
N GLN A 66 1.57 1.34 -7.80
CA GLN A 66 1.53 0.12 -8.62
C GLN A 66 2.87 -0.15 -9.33
N LYS A 67 3.61 0.91 -9.70
CA LYS A 67 4.96 0.79 -10.25
C LYS A 67 5.91 0.12 -9.25
N ILE A 68 5.86 0.51 -7.98
CA ILE A 68 6.69 -0.11 -6.92
C ILE A 68 6.30 -1.57 -6.71
N VAL A 69 5.00 -1.88 -6.69
CA VAL A 69 4.54 -3.28 -6.64
C VAL A 69 5.14 -4.10 -7.79
N LYS A 70 5.12 -3.55 -9.02
CA LYS A 70 5.70 -4.19 -10.20
C LYS A 70 7.22 -4.38 -10.10
N GLU A 71 7.94 -3.40 -9.58
CA GLU A 71 9.39 -3.45 -9.42
C GLU A 71 9.83 -4.44 -8.32
N SER A 72 8.95 -4.78 -7.38
CA SER A 72 9.20 -5.73 -6.29
C SER A 72 8.93 -7.22 -6.62
N LEU A 73 8.46 -7.54 -7.83
CA LEU A 73 8.04 -8.90 -8.23
C LEU A 73 9.17 -9.92 -8.36
#